data_AF-A0A2V9U663-F1
#
_entry.id   AF-A0A2V9U663-F1
#
_cell.length_a   1.000
_cell.length_b   1.000
_cell.length_c   1.000
_cell.angle_alpha   90.00
_cell.angle_beta   90.00
_cell.angle_gamma   90.00
#
_symmetry.space_group_name_H-M   'P 1'
#
loop_
_entity.id
_entity.type
_entity.pdbx_description
1 polymer ?
#
loop_
_entity_poly.entity_id
_entity_poly.type
_entity_poly.pdbx_seq_one_letter_code
_entity_poly.pdbx_strand_id
1 'polypeptide(L)'
;IIACGPMVPEAMRAAWILRREFGYETRILNLHTLKPIDEAAIIWAARQTGVILTAEEHQIGALAWRVSNVITGSPLLYGQPVITGAIGVKDR
;
A
#
# COMPACT_ATOMS: atom_id res chain seq x y z
N ILE A 1 0.27 0.69 4.96
CA ILE A 1 -0.97 0.65 4.14
C ILE A 1 -0.93 1.81 3.17
N ILE A 2 -1.09 1.52 1.89
CA ILE A 2 -1.16 2.49 0.81
C ILE A 2 -2.62 2.61 0.40
N ALA A 3 -3.17 3.82 0.39
CA ALA A 3 -4.58 4.06 0.08
C ALA A 3 -4.74 5.31 -0.76
N CYS A 4 -5.89 5.46 -1.42
CA CYS A 4 -6.26 6.66 -2.15
C CYS A 4 -7.73 7.02 -1.93
N GLY A 5 -8.03 8.32 -1.97
CA GLY A 5 -9.38 8.84 -1.85
C GLY A 5 -10.08 8.41 -0.55
N PRO A 6 -11.31 7.87 -0.62
CA PRO A 6 -12.10 7.55 0.58
C PRO A 6 -11.52 6.39 1.39
N MET A 7 -10.56 5.61 0.88
CA MET A 7 -9.94 4.55 1.70
C MET A 7 -8.85 5.08 2.66
N VAL A 8 -8.48 6.36 2.58
CA VAL A 8 -7.40 6.92 3.41
C VAL A 8 -7.79 7.01 4.90
N PRO A 9 -8.95 7.59 5.29
CA PRO A 9 -9.37 7.61 6.69
C PRO A 9 -9.56 6.19 7.27
N GLU A 10 -9.96 5.25 6.42
CA GLU A 10 -10.24 3.85 6.73
C GLU A 10 -8.92 3.12 6.99
N ALA A 11 -7.90 3.40 6.18
CA ALA A 11 -6.54 2.96 6.42
C ALA A 11 -5.97 3.53 7.72
N MET A 12 -6.23 4.81 8.02
CA MET A 12 -5.83 5.43 9.31
C MET A 12 -6.52 4.76 10.50
N ARG A 13 -7.82 4.46 10.38
CA ARG A 13 -8.57 3.71 11.40
C ARG A 13 -7.98 2.31 11.57
N ALA A 14 -7.65 1.62 10.48
CA ALA A 14 -7.00 0.32 10.53
C ALA A 14 -5.62 0.38 11.22
N ALA A 15 -4.80 1.40 10.94
CA ALA A 15 -3.52 1.59 11.63
C ALA A 15 -3.70 1.78 13.15
N TRP A 16 -4.73 2.52 13.57
CA TRP A 16 -5.04 2.67 14.98
C TRP A 16 -5.45 1.34 15.64
N ILE A 17 -6.32 0.56 14.98
CA ILE A 17 -6.73 -0.78 15.44
C ILE A 17 -5.51 -1.70 15.54
N LEU A 18 -4.70 -1.77 14.48
CA LEU A 18 -3.49 -2.59 14.43
C LEU A 18 -2.51 -2.25 15.56
N ARG A 19 -2.34 -0.96 15.85
CA ARG A 19 -1.50 -0.52 16.96
C ARG A 19 -2.08 -0.91 18.32
N ARG A 20 -3.38 -0.69 18.54
CA ARG A 20 -4.02 -0.92 19.84
C ARG A 20 -4.20 -2.40 20.17
N GLU A 21 -4.61 -3.20 19.20
CA GLU A 21 -4.98 -4.61 19.41
C GLU A 21 -3.80 -5.56 19.20
N PHE A 22 -2.86 -5.21 18.32
CA PHE A 22 -1.77 -6.11 17.92
C PHE A 22 -0.37 -5.50 18.12
N GLY A 23 -0.26 -4.24 18.53
CA GLY A 23 1.01 -3.57 18.75
C GLY A 23 1.75 -3.13 17.48
N TYR A 24 1.16 -3.30 16.29
CA TYR A 24 1.83 -3.01 15.02
C TYR A 24 1.85 -1.50 14.71
N GLU A 25 3.05 -0.95 14.54
CA GLU A 25 3.24 0.40 13.97
C GLU A 25 3.05 0.35 12.45
N THR A 26 2.13 1.18 11.95
CA THR A 26 1.70 1.12 10.55
C THR A 26 1.83 2.47 9.89
N ARG A 27 2.61 2.55 8.81
CA ARG A 27 2.69 3.74 7.96
C ARG A 27 1.47 3.82 7.03
N ILE A 28 0.82 4.98 7.00
CA ILE A 28 -0.20 5.31 6.00
C ILE A 28 0.45 6.14 4.90
N LEU A 29 0.34 5.67 3.65
CA LEU A 29 0.75 6.43 2.47
C LEU A 29 -0.49 6.77 1.64
N ASN A 30 -0.83 8.06 1.59
CA ASN A 30 -1.92 8.57 0.77
C ASN A 30 -1.43 8.84 -0.67
N LEU A 31 -1.68 7.89 -1.57
CA LEU A 31 -1.38 8.03 -3.01
C LEU A 31 -2.57 8.66 -3.75
N HIS A 32 -2.81 9.94 -3.51
CA HIS A 32 -3.90 10.69 -4.17
C HIS A 32 -3.67 10.89 -5.68
N THR A 33 -2.42 10.98 -6.14
CA THR A 33 -2.07 11.10 -7.56
C THR A 33 -1.58 9.75 -8.09
N LEU A 34 -2.40 9.11 -8.94
CA LEU A 34 -2.04 7.81 -9.53
C LEU A 34 -1.25 7.96 -10.85
N LYS A 35 -1.30 9.12 -11.52
CA LYS A 35 -0.48 9.44 -12.70
C LYS A 35 -0.02 10.91 -12.63
N PRO A 36 1.31 11.17 -12.61
CA PRO A 36 2.38 10.20 -12.37
C PRO A 36 2.26 9.62 -10.94
N ILE A 37 2.64 8.35 -10.76
CA ILE A 37 2.65 7.72 -9.43
C ILE A 37 3.95 8.09 -8.70
N ASP A 38 3.88 8.31 -7.39
CA ASP A 38 5.06 8.56 -6.57
C ASP A 38 5.79 7.25 -6.26
N GLU A 39 6.66 6.83 -7.18
CA GLU A 39 7.41 5.59 -7.07
C GLU A 39 8.39 5.61 -5.90
N ALA A 40 9.02 6.76 -5.65
CA ALA A 40 10.02 6.92 -4.60
C ALA A 40 9.40 6.68 -3.22
N ALA A 41 8.20 7.23 -2.96
CA ALA A 41 7.50 7.01 -1.71
C ALA A 41 7.10 5.53 -1.52
N ILE A 42 6.66 4.85 -2.58
CA ILE A 42 6.30 3.42 -2.53
C ILE A 42 7.53 2.56 -2.21
N ILE A 43 8.63 2.77 -2.94
CA ILE A 43 9.88 2.03 -2.75
C ILE A 43 10.42 2.26 -1.33
N TRP A 44 10.42 3.52 -0.87
CA TRP A 44 10.86 3.84 0.49
C TRP A 44 9.99 3.18 1.56
N ALA A 45 8.66 3.14 1.37
CA ALA A 45 7.78 2.39 2.25
C ALA A 45 8.12 0.89 2.26
N ALA A 46 8.24 0.27 1.09
CA ALA A 46 8.54 -1.15 0.97
C ALA A 46 9.88 -1.54 1.64
N ARG A 47 10.95 -0.76 1.41
CA ARG A 47 12.27 -0.99 2.02
C ARG A 47 12.25 -0.93 3.55
N GLN A 48 11.41 -0.08 4.12
CA GLN A 48 11.38 0.18 5.56
C GLN A 48 10.42 -0.75 6.31
N THR A 49 9.35 -1.21 5.66
CA THR A 49 8.31 -2.01 6.34
C THR A 49 8.36 -3.49 5.97
N GLY A 50 8.88 -3.87 4.80
CA GLY A 50 8.84 -5.25 4.29
C GLY A 50 7.42 -5.79 4.01
N VAL A 51 6.37 -5.01 4.30
CA VAL A 51 4.96 -5.36 4.12
C VAL A 51 4.22 -4.17 3.53
N ILE A 52 3.52 -4.40 2.43
CA ILE A 52 2.69 -3.42 1.73
C ILE A 52 1.28 -3.98 1.56
N LEU A 53 0.30 -3.26 2.10
CA LEU A 53 -1.12 -3.50 1.86
C LEU A 53 -1.69 -2.32 1.08
N THR A 54 -2.37 -2.57 -0.04
CA THR A 54 -3.14 -1.55 -0.75
C THR A 54 -4.60 -1.59 -0.34
N ALA A 55 -5.24 -0.43 -0.22
CA ALA A 55 -6.67 -0.30 0.06
C ALA A 55 -7.33 0.64 -0.95
N GLU A 56 -8.29 0.13 -1.71
CA GLU A 56 -9.01 0.85 -2.76
C GLU A 56 -10.52 0.58 -2.72
N GLU A 57 -11.36 1.61 -2.91
CA GLU A 57 -12.82 1.48 -3.04
C GLU A 57 -13.24 1.15 -4.50
N HIS A 58 -12.32 0.58 -5.26
CA HIS A 58 -12.52 0.16 -6.64
C HIS A 58 -12.26 -1.34 -6.76
N GLN A 59 -12.44 -1.88 -7.97
CA GLN A 59 -11.95 -3.22 -8.27
C GLN A 59 -10.45 -3.31 -7.99
N ILE A 60 -10.03 -4.39 -7.34
CA ILE A 60 -8.62 -4.65 -7.05
C ILE A 60 -7.85 -4.60 -8.37
N GLY A 61 -6.94 -3.64 -8.49
CA GLY A 61 -6.11 -3.45 -9.67
C GLY A 61 -5.91 -2.00 -10.09
N ALA A 62 -6.82 -1.09 -9.73
CA ALA A 62 -6.66 0.33 -10.06
C ALA A 62 -5.46 0.95 -9.31
N LEU A 63 -5.35 0.65 -8.01
CA LEU A 63 -4.21 1.01 -7.15
C LEU A 63 -3.26 -0.18 -7.00
N ALA A 64 -3.77 -1.37 -6.69
CA ALA A 64 -2.95 -2.53 -6.34
C ALA A 64 -1.91 -2.89 -7.42
N TRP A 65 -2.31 -2.93 -8.69
CA TRP A 65 -1.39 -3.32 -9.77
C TRP A 65 -0.35 -2.25 -10.05
N ARG A 66 -0.68 -0.97 -9.89
CA ARG A 66 0.30 0.11 -10.06
C ARG A 66 1.38 0.07 -9.00
N VAL A 67 0.97 -0.12 -7.74
CA VAL A 67 1.90 -0.30 -6.62
C VAL A 67 2.76 -1.54 -6.83
N SER A 68 2.14 -2.66 -7.24
CA SER A 68 2.85 -3.90 -7.53
C SER A 68 3.88 -3.74 -8.66
N ASN A 69 3.53 -3.04 -9.74
CA ASN A 69 4.45 -2.75 -10.84
C ASN A 69 5.67 -1.94 -10.36
N VAL A 70 5.48 -0.94 -9.49
CA VAL A 70 6.59 -0.18 -8.90
C VAL A 70 7.48 -1.07 -8.03
N ILE A 71 6.88 -1.91 -7.19
CA ILE A 71 7.62 -2.79 -6.28
C ILE A 71 8.44 -3.83 -7.06
N THR A 72 7.80 -4.51 -8.02
CA THR A 72 8.42 -5.59 -8.81
C THR A 72 9.40 -5.07 -9.85
N GLY A 73 9.18 -3.87 -10.37
CA GLY A 73 10.03 -3.23 -11.37
C GLY A 73 11.27 -2.53 -10.81
N SER A 74 11.38 -2.33 -9.49
CA SER A 74 12.45 -1.52 -8.90
C SER A 74 13.70 -2.34 -8.54
N PRO A 75 14.88 -2.06 -9.14
CA PRO A 75 16.15 -2.69 -8.73
C PRO A 75 16.54 -2.38 -7.29
N LEU A 76 16.02 -1.29 -6.73
CA LEU A 76 16.28 -0.89 -5.33
C LEU A 76 15.62 -1.85 -4.32
N LEU A 77 14.75 -2.77 -4.75
CA LEU A 77 14.12 -3.77 -3.90
C LEU A 77 14.69 -5.19 -4.13
N TYR A 78 15.69 -5.36 -5.01
CA TYR A 78 16.29 -6.67 -5.26
C TYR A 78 16.88 -7.28 -3.99
N GLY A 79 16.60 -8.57 -3.77
CA GLY A 79 17.04 -9.31 -2.59
C GLY A 79 16.28 -8.99 -1.30
N GLN A 80 15.29 -8.09 -1.33
CA GLN A 80 14.45 -7.77 -0.17
C GLN A 80 13.09 -8.46 -0.27
N PRO A 81 12.68 -9.28 0.71
CA PRO A 81 11.33 -9.82 0.73
C PRO A 81 10.33 -8.70 1.04
N VAL A 82 9.37 -8.51 0.14
CA VAL A 82 8.25 -7.57 0.33
C VAL A 82 6.94 -8.37 0.26
N ILE A 83 6.26 -8.50 1.39
CA ILE A 83 4.94 -9.14 1.45
C ILE A 83 3.90 -8.15 0.94
N THR A 84 3.07 -8.57 -0.01
CA THR A 84 2.03 -7.71 -0.61
C THR A 84 0.64 -8.28 -0.41
N GLY A 85 -0.36 -7.40 -0.21
CA GLY A 85 -1.78 -7.76 -0.21
C GLY A 85 -2.66 -6.60 -0.66
N ALA A 86 -3.86 -6.90 -1.14
CA ALA A 86 -4.80 -5.89 -1.64
C ALA A 86 -6.18 -6.05 -1.01
N ILE A 87 -6.78 -4.93 -0.62
CA ILE A 87 -8.14 -4.79 -0.12
C ILE A 87 -8.90 -3.92 -1.11
N GLY A 88 -9.99 -4.44 -1.64
CA GLY A 88 -10.87 -3.71 -2.55
C GLY A 88 -12.01 -4.60 -3.04
N VAL A 89 -12.75 -4.10 -4.03
CA VAL A 89 -13.85 -4.86 -4.65
C VAL A 89 -13.26 -6.02 -5.46
N LYS A 90 -13.70 -7.24 -5.17
CA LYS A 90 -13.29 -8.42 -5.93
C LYS A 90 -14.03 -8.45 -7.26
N ASP A 91 -13.35 -8.92 -8.31
CA ASP A 91 -14.01 -9.20 -9.57
C ASP A 91 -15.06 -10.31 -9.37
N ARG A 92 -16.17 -10.22 -10.10
CA ARG A 92 -17.29 -11.17 -10.01
C ARG A 92 -17.31 -12.13 -11.18
#